data_AF-A0A6G1S3B2-F1
#
_entry.id   AF-A0A6G1S3B2-F1
#
_cell.length_a   1.000
_cell.length_b   1.000
_cell.length_c   1.000
_cell.angle_alpha   90.00
_cell.angle_beta   90.00
_cell.angle_gamma   90.00
#
_symmetry.space_group_name_H-M   'P 1'
#
loop_
_entity.id
_entity.type
_entity.pdbx_description
1 polymer ?
#
loop_
_entity_poly.entity_id
_entity_poly.type
_entity_poly.pdbx_seq_one_letter_code
_entity_poly.pdbx_strand_id
1 'polypeptide(L)'
;PAPAPAPAPAPGTRLALLAAALLCASARGDGDPPDPVYLPAELEVLGVPEYYRLQRADRDLPANASLHARAETYLLLRHGSATQPLVQATYPPFSTRQEVPTESPPGRDEGGSAAWAIRAVSLESAVSPAEPFARVLFHLQGPDWLPRDRNHPGDWEHPRERDLPCVTLHAHHRGRVTRGTCRLQAPLGVCVVELEIPPRWFSPASPSLRSRRRAADPPGHPEPPEPAELRYGVAGPGECGRAGGRERSRAGEAPRYLGALELRAAEPARRQEVRLDDKVLLRVPDATLRPGQRFTATLALRHNFTADQLTLRIKAKKGLQVVAARPGTPTAWTAHLERSRGPKHSTAVVTCRRSGDARGSWRVADSAAFLHLDLAVENGTGGLAPARPLTWQVEYPGQDPEAQKDKLVWEIQVSERDVRALVPLVQESEILNTAPLTGVPRAVPVKLVAVEAGGGVAELTEPPGCESADKQVLQVSDACDAVFV
;
A
#
# COMPACT_ATOMS: atom_id res chain seq x y z
N PRO A 1 -44.70 8.31 -22.41
CA PRO A 1 -43.64 8.19 -21.37
C PRO A 1 -42.40 8.98 -21.78
N ALA A 2 -42.37 10.27 -21.42
CA ALA A 2 -41.28 11.17 -21.74
C ALA A 2 -40.10 10.97 -20.75
N PRO A 3 -38.84 11.16 -21.19
CA PRO A 3 -37.66 11.03 -20.34
C PRO A 3 -37.54 12.22 -19.39
N ALA A 4 -37.20 11.94 -18.13
CA ALA A 4 -36.94 12.95 -17.11
C ALA A 4 -35.59 13.67 -17.37
N PRO A 5 -35.50 14.99 -17.17
CA PRO A 5 -34.24 15.73 -17.30
C PRO A 5 -33.32 15.53 -16.09
N ALA A 6 -32.01 15.56 -16.36
CA ALA A 6 -30.91 15.45 -15.40
C ALA A 6 -30.89 16.60 -14.36
N PRO A 7 -30.31 16.38 -13.16
CA PRO A 7 -30.25 17.41 -12.12
C PRO A 7 -29.29 18.54 -12.51
N ALA A 8 -29.72 19.78 -12.24
CA ALA A 8 -28.95 21.00 -12.44
C ALA A 8 -27.76 21.11 -11.46
N PRO A 9 -26.65 21.79 -11.84
CA PRO A 9 -25.55 22.07 -10.92
C PRO A 9 -25.97 23.08 -9.84
N ALA A 10 -25.44 22.91 -8.63
CA ALA A 10 -25.72 23.73 -7.45
C ALA A 10 -25.45 25.24 -7.67
N PRO A 11 -26.21 26.14 -7.03
CA PRO A 11 -26.05 27.57 -7.24
C PRO A 11 -24.78 28.09 -6.55
N GLY A 12 -23.85 28.64 -7.34
CA GLY A 12 -22.77 29.47 -6.80
C GLY A 12 -23.33 30.67 -6.04
N THR A 13 -22.69 31.02 -4.93
CA THR A 13 -23.01 32.18 -4.09
C THR A 13 -22.97 33.46 -4.93
N ARG A 14 -24.12 34.13 -5.09
CA ARG A 14 -24.23 35.40 -5.81
C ARG A 14 -24.18 36.56 -4.81
N LEU A 15 -23.19 37.45 -4.93
CA LEU A 15 -23.23 38.76 -4.28
C LEU A 15 -24.11 39.71 -5.09
N ALA A 16 -24.98 40.45 -4.41
CA ALA A 16 -25.67 41.61 -4.95
C ALA A 16 -25.24 42.85 -4.15
N LEU A 17 -24.57 43.80 -4.81
CA LEU A 17 -24.29 45.13 -4.27
C LEU A 17 -25.33 46.10 -4.83
N LEU A 18 -26.20 46.63 -3.97
CA LEU A 18 -27.16 47.69 -4.31
C LEU A 18 -26.52 49.05 -4.05
N ALA A 19 -26.15 49.77 -5.12
CA ALA A 19 -25.79 51.18 -5.03
C ALA A 19 -27.02 52.04 -5.35
N ALA A 20 -27.52 52.78 -4.36
CA ALA A 20 -28.59 53.76 -4.55
C ALA A 20 -27.98 55.08 -5.06
N ALA A 21 -28.21 55.42 -6.33
CA ALA A 21 -27.82 56.72 -6.88
C ALA A 21 -28.99 57.72 -6.75
N LEU A 22 -28.72 58.83 -6.05
CA LEU A 22 -29.59 60.00 -5.94
C LEU A 22 -29.74 60.69 -7.31
N LEU A 23 -30.94 60.60 -7.90
CA LEU A 23 -31.33 61.41 -9.06
C LEU A 23 -31.76 62.80 -8.60
N CYS A 24 -30.88 63.79 -8.76
CA CYS A 24 -31.24 65.21 -8.79
C CYS A 24 -30.83 65.81 -10.15
N ALA A 25 -31.71 66.67 -10.66
CA ALA A 25 -31.62 67.51 -11.86
C ALA A 25 -31.99 66.85 -13.20
N SER A 26 -33.27 66.99 -13.56
CA SER A 26 -33.75 66.95 -14.94
C SER A 26 -33.24 68.18 -15.70
N ALA A 27 -32.34 67.97 -16.66
CA ALA A 27 -32.07 68.93 -17.73
C ALA A 27 -32.46 68.27 -19.06
N ARG A 28 -33.54 68.78 -19.69
CA ARG A 28 -33.90 68.44 -21.07
C ARG A 28 -32.84 69.03 -22.00
N GLY A 29 -32.01 68.17 -22.57
CA GLY A 29 -31.13 68.48 -23.69
C GLY A 29 -31.24 67.35 -24.70
N ASP A 30 -31.60 67.69 -25.93
CA ASP A 30 -31.67 66.80 -27.08
C ASP A 30 -30.23 66.46 -27.50
N GLY A 31 -29.76 65.28 -27.14
CA GLY A 31 -28.43 64.77 -27.41
C GLY A 31 -28.44 63.25 -27.25
N ASP A 32 -27.68 62.53 -28.09
CA ASP A 32 -27.56 61.06 -28.05
C ASP A 32 -27.43 60.54 -26.61
N PRO A 33 -28.03 59.38 -26.27
CA PRO A 33 -27.88 58.82 -24.94
C PRO A 33 -26.39 58.68 -24.63
N PRO A 34 -25.91 59.10 -23.45
CA PRO A 34 -24.51 58.95 -23.10
C PRO A 34 -24.16 57.46 -23.19
N ASP A 35 -23.03 57.14 -23.83
CA ASP A 35 -22.47 55.80 -23.83
C ASP A 35 -22.52 55.25 -22.39
N PRO A 36 -23.05 54.04 -22.17
CA PRO A 36 -23.26 53.52 -20.82
C PRO A 36 -21.92 53.50 -20.06
N VAL A 37 -21.84 54.31 -19.01
CA VAL A 37 -20.64 54.48 -18.19
C VAL A 37 -20.38 53.18 -17.42
N TYR A 38 -19.39 52.43 -17.87
CA TYR A 38 -18.91 51.21 -17.22
C TYR A 38 -18.02 51.58 -16.03
N LEU A 39 -18.47 51.24 -14.81
CA LEU A 39 -17.74 51.51 -13.56
C LEU A 39 -17.42 50.19 -12.86
N PRO A 40 -16.38 49.45 -13.30
CA PRO A 40 -16.06 48.15 -12.74
C PRO A 40 -15.45 48.31 -11.35
N ALA A 41 -16.03 47.66 -10.35
CA ALA A 41 -15.32 47.42 -9.09
C ALA A 41 -14.13 46.48 -9.36
N GLU A 42 -12.99 46.80 -8.75
CA GLU A 42 -11.78 45.97 -8.80
C GLU A 42 -11.88 44.86 -7.73
N LEU A 43 -11.64 43.61 -8.13
CA LEU A 43 -11.70 42.44 -7.26
C LEU A 43 -10.30 41.89 -7.02
N GLU A 44 -9.90 41.83 -5.75
CA GLU A 44 -8.60 41.33 -5.30
C GLU A 44 -8.79 40.19 -4.29
N VAL A 45 -7.99 39.12 -4.40
CA VAL A 45 -7.98 38.02 -3.44
C VAL A 45 -6.83 38.23 -2.45
N LEU A 46 -7.15 38.15 -1.16
CA LEU A 46 -6.24 38.35 -0.04
C LEU A 46 -6.14 37.08 0.82
N GLY A 47 -5.03 36.93 1.53
CA GLY A 47 -4.85 35.81 2.48
C GLY A 47 -4.60 34.45 1.82
N VAL A 48 -4.24 34.44 0.53
CA VAL A 48 -3.84 33.24 -0.23
C VAL A 48 -2.47 33.50 -0.86
N PRO A 49 -1.47 32.61 -0.67
CA PRO A 49 -0.13 32.81 -1.21
C PRO A 49 -0.08 32.75 -2.74
N GLU A 50 -0.94 31.96 -3.38
CA GLU A 50 -0.97 31.79 -4.83
C GLU A 50 -2.41 31.66 -5.34
N TYR A 51 -2.82 32.55 -6.25
CA TYR A 51 -4.14 32.52 -6.87
C TYR A 51 -4.07 32.93 -8.34
N TYR A 52 -4.99 32.41 -9.15
CA TYR A 52 -5.07 32.68 -10.58
C TYR A 52 -6.49 33.07 -10.98
N ARG A 53 -6.64 34.17 -11.71
CA ARG A 53 -7.92 34.49 -12.34
C ARG A 53 -8.12 33.61 -13.58
N LEU A 54 -9.21 32.85 -13.59
CA LEU A 54 -9.60 32.00 -14.71
C LEU A 54 -10.43 32.80 -15.72
N GLN A 55 -10.01 32.75 -16.98
CA GLN A 55 -10.75 33.30 -18.12
C GLN A 55 -10.96 32.19 -19.16
N ARG A 56 -12.11 32.17 -19.82
CA ARG A 56 -12.34 31.21 -20.90
C ARG A 56 -11.55 31.64 -22.14
N ALA A 57 -10.87 30.68 -22.77
CA ALA A 57 -10.07 30.91 -23.97
C ALA A 57 -10.89 31.31 -25.20
N ASP A 58 -12.21 31.09 -25.19
CA ASP A 58 -13.13 31.37 -26.31
C ASP A 58 -13.80 32.77 -26.25
N ARG A 59 -13.52 33.56 -25.19
CA ARG A 59 -14.15 34.88 -24.99
C ARG A 59 -13.22 35.90 -24.34
N ASP A 60 -13.05 37.05 -24.98
CA ASP A 60 -12.31 38.21 -24.45
C ASP A 60 -13.04 38.90 -23.28
N LEU A 61 -14.34 38.63 -23.10
CA LEU A 61 -15.18 39.16 -22.03
C LEU A 61 -15.72 38.02 -21.14
N PRO A 62 -15.76 38.20 -19.80
CA PRO A 62 -16.30 37.19 -18.89
C PRO A 62 -17.74 36.85 -19.29
N ALA A 63 -18.02 35.56 -19.45
CA ALA A 63 -19.24 35.04 -20.07
C ALA A 63 -20.57 35.45 -19.39
N ASN A 64 -20.49 36.03 -18.18
CA ASN A 64 -21.61 36.50 -17.35
C ASN A 64 -21.42 37.96 -16.90
N ALA A 65 -21.04 38.85 -17.82
CA ALA A 65 -21.06 40.29 -17.55
C ALA A 65 -22.30 40.94 -18.18
N SER A 66 -23.07 41.63 -17.35
CA SER A 66 -24.07 42.63 -17.78
C SER A 66 -23.62 44.00 -17.30
N LEU A 67 -24.26 45.08 -17.75
CA LEU A 67 -23.98 46.45 -17.28
C LEU A 67 -24.12 46.61 -15.75
N HIS A 68 -24.79 45.68 -15.07
CA HIS A 68 -25.06 45.74 -13.62
C HIS A 68 -24.48 44.56 -12.81
N ALA A 69 -23.87 43.58 -13.46
CA ALA A 69 -23.36 42.38 -12.78
C ALA A 69 -22.11 41.86 -13.48
N ARG A 70 -21.04 41.64 -12.71
CA ARG A 70 -19.77 41.09 -13.17
C ARG A 70 -19.40 39.91 -12.28
N ALA A 71 -18.98 38.81 -12.90
CA ALA A 71 -18.47 37.65 -12.20
C ALA A 71 -17.05 37.35 -12.68
N GLU A 72 -16.13 37.20 -11.74
CA GLU A 72 -14.76 36.72 -11.97
C GLU A 72 -14.61 35.35 -11.31
N THR A 73 -13.87 34.45 -11.95
CA THR A 73 -13.57 33.13 -11.40
C THR A 73 -12.11 33.08 -11.00
N TYR A 74 -11.82 32.62 -9.79
CA TYR A 74 -10.46 32.49 -9.28
C TYR A 74 -10.19 31.04 -8.90
N LEU A 75 -9.00 30.56 -9.24
CA LEU A 75 -8.42 29.32 -8.73
C LEU A 75 -7.50 29.69 -7.56
N LEU A 76 -7.79 29.14 -6.39
CA LEU A 76 -6.98 29.36 -5.18
C LEU A 76 -6.12 28.13 -4.95
N LEU A 77 -4.80 28.29 -5.00
CA LEU A 77 -3.87 27.23 -4.62
C LEU A 77 -3.54 27.40 -3.14
N ARG A 78 -4.10 26.51 -2.32
CA ARG A 78 -3.90 26.50 -0.86
C ARG A 78 -2.66 25.70 -0.52
N HIS A 79 -1.51 26.36 -0.52
CA HIS A 79 -0.29 25.83 0.09
C HIS A 79 -0.13 26.41 1.49
N GLY A 80 -0.46 25.63 2.53
CA GLY A 80 -0.05 26.00 3.89
C GLY A 80 -0.68 27.25 4.52
N SER A 81 -1.67 27.89 3.89
CA SER A 81 -2.29 29.09 4.49
C SER A 81 -3.38 28.69 5.50
N ALA A 82 -3.07 28.80 6.79
CA ALA A 82 -4.07 28.74 7.87
C ALA A 82 -5.06 29.94 7.83
N THR A 83 -4.76 30.96 7.02
CA THR A 83 -5.60 32.14 6.82
C THR A 83 -6.79 31.84 5.93
N GLN A 84 -7.97 32.29 6.36
CA GLN A 84 -9.18 32.19 5.56
C GLN A 84 -9.07 33.17 4.36
N PRO A 85 -9.26 32.68 3.12
CA PRO A 85 -9.22 33.53 1.94
C PRO A 85 -10.27 34.64 2.04
N LEU A 86 -9.88 35.85 1.63
CA LEU A 86 -10.73 37.03 1.60
C LEU A 86 -10.80 37.58 0.17
N VAL A 87 -11.95 38.09 -0.24
CA VAL A 87 -12.10 38.85 -1.48
C VAL A 87 -12.39 40.29 -1.12
N GLN A 88 -11.57 41.21 -1.62
CA GLN A 88 -11.77 42.64 -1.51
C GLN A 88 -12.35 43.18 -2.83
N ALA A 89 -13.48 43.90 -2.73
CA ALA A 89 -14.06 44.65 -3.83
C ALA A 89 -13.84 46.15 -3.59
N THR A 90 -13.19 46.83 -4.53
CA THR A 90 -12.83 48.24 -4.40
C THR A 90 -13.48 49.05 -5.51
N TYR A 91 -14.21 50.11 -5.13
CA TYR A 91 -14.75 51.12 -6.02
C TYR A 91 -14.47 52.49 -5.39
N PRO A 92 -13.36 53.17 -5.73
CA PRO A 92 -12.85 54.31 -4.98
C PRO A 92 -13.93 55.39 -4.75
N PRO A 93 -14.11 55.91 -3.52
CA PRO A 93 -13.34 55.65 -2.29
C PRO A 93 -13.84 54.47 -1.43
N PHE A 94 -14.82 53.70 -1.91
CA PHE A 94 -15.47 52.63 -1.17
C PHE A 94 -14.74 51.29 -1.35
N SER A 95 -14.67 50.49 -0.30
CA SER A 95 -14.21 49.10 -0.37
C SER A 95 -14.99 48.21 0.59
N THR A 96 -15.14 46.95 0.22
CA THR A 96 -15.73 45.93 1.08
C THR A 96 -14.92 44.64 1.00
N ARG A 97 -14.98 43.83 2.05
CA ARG A 97 -14.25 42.56 2.16
C ARG A 97 -15.21 41.46 2.56
N GLN A 98 -15.02 40.29 1.99
CA GLN A 98 -15.79 39.12 2.35
C GLN A 98 -14.91 37.88 2.42
N GLU A 99 -15.13 37.07 3.45
CA GLU A 99 -14.49 35.76 3.57
C GLU A 99 -15.05 34.80 2.53
N VAL A 100 -14.15 34.10 1.84
CA VAL A 100 -14.52 33.00 0.95
C VAL A 100 -14.98 31.84 1.83
N PRO A 101 -16.24 31.38 1.70
CA PRO A 101 -16.71 30.21 2.41
C PRO A 101 -15.80 29.03 2.07
N THR A 102 -15.15 28.46 3.06
CA THR A 102 -14.45 27.20 2.85
C THR A 102 -15.52 26.12 2.80
N GLU A 103 -15.66 25.41 1.68
CA GLU A 103 -16.37 24.13 1.70
C GLU A 103 -15.63 23.25 2.71
N SER A 104 -16.19 23.17 3.91
CA SER A 104 -15.75 22.17 4.87
C SER A 104 -16.21 20.84 4.32
N PRO A 105 -15.38 19.79 4.31
CA PRO A 105 -15.93 18.45 4.17
C PRO A 105 -17.01 18.30 5.26
N PRO A 106 -18.12 17.62 4.96
CA PRO A 106 -19.21 17.48 5.94
C PRO A 106 -18.65 16.93 7.26
N GLY A 107 -18.79 17.68 8.36
CA GLY A 107 -18.34 17.24 9.70
C GLY A 107 -17.44 18.20 10.49
N ARG A 108 -17.21 19.44 10.05
CA ARG A 108 -16.52 20.47 10.86
C ARG A 108 -17.46 21.05 11.91
N ASP A 109 -17.66 20.35 13.03
CA ASP A 109 -18.32 20.92 14.21
C ASP A 109 -17.45 22.07 14.77
N GLU A 110 -18.08 23.15 15.22
CA GLU A 110 -17.47 24.35 15.84
C GLU A 110 -16.78 24.07 17.20
N GLY A 111 -16.34 22.83 17.44
CA GLY A 111 -15.68 22.38 18.66
C GLY A 111 -14.39 21.61 18.37
N GLY A 112 -13.31 22.33 18.07
CA GLY A 112 -11.94 21.99 18.50
C GLY A 112 -11.26 20.70 18.03
N SER A 113 -11.84 19.84 17.18
CA SER A 113 -11.09 18.71 16.61
C SER A 113 -10.54 19.09 15.23
N ALA A 114 -9.22 19.28 15.14
CA ALA A 114 -8.55 19.40 13.85
C ALA A 114 -8.93 18.19 12.98
N ALA A 115 -9.56 18.43 11.84
CA ALA A 115 -9.87 17.37 10.87
C ALA A 115 -8.54 16.93 10.23
N TRP A 116 -7.87 15.96 10.85
CA TRP A 116 -6.61 15.43 10.34
C TRP A 116 -6.83 14.85 8.94
N ALA A 117 -6.14 15.40 7.95
CA ALA A 117 -6.10 14.82 6.61
C ALA A 117 -5.16 13.61 6.65
N ILE A 118 -5.72 12.40 6.54
CA ILE A 118 -4.98 11.14 6.62
C ILE A 118 -5.18 10.36 5.32
N ARG A 119 -4.07 10.01 4.68
CA ARG A 119 -4.06 9.03 3.59
C ARG A 119 -3.98 7.62 4.17
N ALA A 120 -4.67 6.70 3.50
CA ALA A 120 -4.58 5.28 3.75
C ALA A 120 -4.04 4.58 2.49
N VAL A 121 -3.05 3.72 2.65
CA VAL A 121 -2.41 2.96 1.57
C VAL A 121 -2.48 1.48 1.93
N SER A 122 -3.33 0.71 1.23
CA SER A 122 -3.41 -0.74 1.38
C SER A 122 -2.18 -1.39 0.75
N LEU A 123 -1.48 -2.25 1.48
CA LEU A 123 -0.29 -2.93 0.96
C LEU A 123 -0.66 -4.24 0.25
N GLU A 124 -1.69 -4.92 0.74
CA GLU A 124 -2.23 -6.12 0.12
C GLU A 124 -3.60 -5.83 -0.53
N SER A 125 -3.82 -6.39 -1.71
CA SER A 125 -5.14 -6.49 -2.34
C SER A 125 -5.85 -7.82 -2.02
N ALA A 126 -5.08 -8.81 -1.55
CA ALA A 126 -5.55 -10.15 -1.25
C ALA A 126 -4.75 -10.79 -0.12
N VAL A 127 -5.40 -11.64 0.68
CA VAL A 127 -4.77 -12.39 1.78
C VAL A 127 -5.09 -13.87 1.68
N SER A 128 -4.31 -14.71 2.36
CA SER A 128 -4.50 -16.16 2.38
C SER A 128 -4.33 -16.73 3.80
N PRO A 129 -4.72 -17.99 4.07
CA PRO A 129 -4.45 -18.62 5.37
C PRO A 129 -2.96 -18.70 5.75
N ALA A 130 -2.06 -18.72 4.77
CA ALA A 130 -0.61 -18.76 5.01
C ALA A 130 -0.06 -17.37 5.37
N GLU A 131 -0.67 -16.31 4.84
CA GLU A 131 -0.35 -14.91 5.15
C GLU A 131 -1.65 -14.13 5.42
N PRO A 132 -2.24 -14.29 6.62
CA PRO A 132 -3.58 -13.78 6.93
C PRO A 132 -3.55 -12.34 7.43
N PHE A 133 -2.67 -11.48 6.92
CA PHE A 133 -2.49 -10.12 7.45
C PHE A 133 -2.83 -9.08 6.39
N ALA A 134 -3.79 -8.21 6.70
CA ALA A 134 -4.09 -7.02 5.92
C ALA A 134 -3.37 -5.82 6.55
N ARG A 135 -2.45 -5.21 5.82
CA ARG A 135 -1.64 -4.08 6.26
C ARG A 135 -2.07 -2.82 5.54
N VAL A 136 -2.32 -1.79 6.32
CA VAL A 136 -2.63 -0.47 5.80
C VAL A 136 -1.71 0.54 6.47
N LEU A 137 -0.93 1.24 5.64
CA LEU A 137 -0.13 2.38 6.08
C LEU A 137 -1.01 3.63 6.06
N PHE A 138 -1.06 4.32 7.19
CA PHE A 138 -1.68 5.62 7.33
C PHE A 138 -0.61 6.68 7.47
N HIS A 139 -0.76 7.79 6.74
CA HIS A 139 0.14 8.93 6.87
C HIS A 139 -0.60 10.26 6.79
N LEU A 140 -0.06 11.29 7.44
CA LEU A 140 -0.59 12.64 7.35
C LEU A 140 -0.49 13.19 5.92
N GLN A 141 -1.48 13.98 5.53
CA GLN A 141 -1.51 14.78 4.31
C GLN A 141 -1.61 16.27 4.68
N GLY A 142 -1.23 17.13 3.74
CA GLY A 142 -1.34 18.57 3.91
C GLY A 142 -0.08 19.24 4.48
N PRO A 143 -0.14 20.57 4.60
CA PRO A 143 1.01 21.38 5.01
C PRO A 143 1.43 21.08 6.45
N ASP A 144 2.73 21.22 6.72
CA ASP A 144 3.33 21.35 8.07
C ASP A 144 3.65 20.07 8.88
N TRP A 145 3.49 18.85 8.35
CA TRP A 145 3.91 17.64 9.09
C TRP A 145 5.34 17.15 8.78
N LEU A 146 5.91 17.49 7.61
CA LEU A 146 7.32 17.18 7.31
C LEU A 146 8.22 18.28 7.89
N PRO A 147 9.34 17.93 8.56
CA PRO A 147 10.30 18.93 9.00
C PRO A 147 10.79 19.76 7.81
N ARG A 148 10.51 21.06 7.82
CA ARG A 148 11.14 22.01 6.90
C ARG A 148 12.60 22.17 7.33
N ASP A 149 13.51 22.28 6.37
CA ASP A 149 14.95 22.40 6.64
C ASP A 149 15.25 23.49 7.67
N ARG A 150 16.18 23.19 8.59
CA ARG A 150 16.60 23.95 9.79
C ARG A 150 17.01 25.42 9.57
N ASN A 151 16.98 25.93 8.35
CA ASN A 151 17.51 27.24 7.98
C ASN A 151 16.46 28.37 7.99
N HIS A 152 15.27 28.17 8.57
CA HIS A 152 14.28 29.25 8.73
C HIS A 152 13.99 29.47 10.22
N PRO A 153 14.30 30.67 10.77
CA PRO A 153 14.00 30.99 12.15
C PRO A 153 12.51 31.33 12.27
N GLY A 154 11.70 30.31 12.52
CA GLY A 154 10.28 30.43 12.83
C GLY A 154 9.92 29.32 13.82
N ASP A 155 9.80 29.71 15.09
CA ASP A 155 9.53 28.84 16.23
C ASP A 155 8.06 28.37 16.18
N TRP A 156 7.79 27.32 15.39
CA TRP A 156 6.52 26.60 15.43
C TRP A 156 6.78 25.26 16.12
N GLU A 157 6.30 25.13 17.37
CA GLU A 157 6.38 23.86 18.12
C GLU A 157 5.77 22.74 17.26
N HIS A 158 6.59 21.79 16.80
CA HIS A 158 6.11 20.59 16.13
C HIS A 158 5.06 19.90 17.01
N PRO A 159 3.95 19.37 16.44
CA PRO A 159 2.97 18.63 17.23
C PRO A 159 3.68 17.58 18.06
N ARG A 160 3.56 17.66 19.39
CA ARG A 160 4.17 16.67 20.27
C ARG A 160 3.56 15.33 19.90
N GLU A 161 4.33 14.25 19.97
CA GLU A 161 3.87 12.91 19.56
C GLU A 161 2.51 12.53 20.19
N ARG A 162 2.18 13.11 21.36
CA ARG A 162 0.93 12.98 22.13
C ARG A 162 -0.32 13.54 21.45
N ASP A 163 -0.17 14.47 20.52
CA ASP A 163 -1.27 15.16 19.86
C ASP A 163 -1.64 14.52 18.51
N LEU A 164 -0.84 13.55 18.05
CA LEU A 164 -1.08 12.84 16.79
C LEU A 164 -2.31 11.92 16.87
N PRO A 165 -3.11 11.86 15.78
CA PRO A 165 -4.36 11.10 15.77
C PRO A 165 -4.14 9.60 15.87
N CYS A 166 -5.18 8.93 16.35
CA CYS A 166 -5.30 7.48 16.34
C CYS A 166 -6.15 7.05 15.15
N VAL A 167 -5.75 6.00 14.45
CA VAL A 167 -6.53 5.43 13.35
C VAL A 167 -6.99 4.03 13.72
N THR A 168 -8.25 3.75 13.44
CA THR A 168 -8.83 2.40 13.58
C THR A 168 -9.14 1.85 12.20
N LEU A 169 -8.55 0.70 11.86
CA LEU A 169 -8.89 -0.07 10.67
C LEU A 169 -9.91 -1.14 11.05
N HIS A 170 -10.93 -1.28 10.22
CA HIS A 170 -11.98 -2.29 10.33
C HIS A 170 -11.99 -3.14 9.06
N ALA A 171 -11.98 -4.46 9.22
CA ALA A 171 -12.33 -5.39 8.15
C ALA A 171 -13.72 -5.96 8.44
N HIS A 172 -14.60 -5.92 7.44
CA HIS A 172 -15.97 -6.40 7.51
C HIS A 172 -16.12 -7.59 6.57
N HIS A 173 -16.60 -8.73 7.07
CA HIS A 173 -16.91 -9.90 6.26
C HIS A 173 -18.13 -10.62 6.81
N ARG A 174 -19.20 -10.73 6.01
CA ARG A 174 -20.44 -11.45 6.36
C ARG A 174 -21.02 -11.05 7.73
N GLY A 175 -21.06 -9.74 8.01
CA GLY A 175 -21.56 -9.17 9.27
C GLY A 175 -20.63 -9.36 10.47
N ARG A 176 -19.44 -9.93 10.29
CA ARG A 176 -18.38 -10.00 11.31
C ARG A 176 -17.37 -8.88 11.07
N VAL A 177 -16.81 -8.37 12.16
CA VAL A 177 -15.82 -7.29 12.11
C VAL A 177 -14.58 -7.71 12.90
N THR A 178 -13.41 -7.49 12.32
CA THR A 178 -12.14 -7.45 13.07
C THR A 178 -11.56 -6.05 12.94
N ARG A 179 -10.85 -5.59 13.97
CA ARG A 179 -10.32 -4.22 14.02
C ARG A 179 -8.91 -4.19 14.58
N GLY A 180 -8.13 -3.24 14.09
CA GLY A 180 -6.79 -2.92 14.58
C GLY A 180 -6.64 -1.41 14.67
N THR A 181 -5.78 -0.95 15.57
CA THR A 181 -5.57 0.48 15.81
C THR A 181 -4.08 0.81 15.80
N CYS A 182 -3.71 1.94 15.24
CA CYS A 182 -2.38 2.51 15.38
C CYS A 182 -2.45 4.01 15.67
N ARG A 183 -1.43 4.52 16.36
CA ARG A 183 -1.24 5.96 16.54
C ARG A 183 -0.17 6.44 15.58
N LEU A 184 -0.42 7.56 14.91
CA LEU A 184 0.59 8.17 14.05
C LEU A 184 1.78 8.61 14.90
N GLN A 185 3.00 8.37 14.39
CA GLN A 185 4.24 8.65 15.12
C GLN A 185 5.11 9.67 14.39
N ALA A 186 5.72 10.57 15.16
CA ALA A 186 6.72 11.51 14.68
C ALA A 186 8.06 10.79 14.37
N PRO A 187 8.94 11.34 13.50
CA PRO A 187 8.77 12.58 12.74
C PRO A 187 8.02 12.41 11.41
N LEU A 188 7.73 11.16 11.00
CA LEU A 188 7.15 10.87 9.70
C LEU A 188 5.62 10.98 9.65
N GLY A 189 4.95 11.12 10.80
CA GLY A 189 3.49 11.18 10.85
C GLY A 189 2.84 9.93 10.22
N VAL A 190 3.42 8.76 10.46
CA VAL A 190 2.94 7.48 9.88
C VAL A 190 2.56 6.49 10.97
N CYS A 191 1.67 5.56 10.64
CA CYS A 191 1.53 4.31 11.37
C CYS A 191 1.00 3.20 10.46
N VAL A 192 1.28 1.95 10.81
CA VAL A 192 0.77 0.78 10.09
C VAL A 192 -0.15 0.01 11.02
N VAL A 193 -1.35 -0.32 10.53
CA VAL A 193 -2.18 -1.34 11.18
C VAL A 193 -1.90 -2.66 10.49
N GLU A 194 -1.38 -3.62 11.25
CA GLU A 194 -1.35 -5.02 10.86
C GLU A 194 -2.58 -5.73 11.44
N LEU A 195 -3.54 -6.06 10.56
CA LEU A 195 -4.80 -6.66 10.94
C LEU A 195 -4.84 -8.14 10.55
N GLU A 196 -4.81 -9.01 11.55
CA GLU A 196 -4.96 -10.45 11.34
C GLU A 196 -6.41 -10.81 10.96
N ILE A 197 -6.56 -11.44 9.81
CA ILE A 197 -7.81 -11.91 9.24
C ILE A 197 -8.14 -13.28 9.84
N PRO A 198 -9.29 -13.43 10.52
CA PRO A 198 -9.63 -14.67 11.19
C PRO A 198 -9.65 -15.89 10.25
N PRO A 199 -9.09 -17.05 10.64
CA PRO A 199 -9.04 -18.26 9.80
C PRO A 199 -10.40 -18.70 9.22
N ARG A 200 -11.47 -18.46 10.00
CA ARG A 200 -12.86 -18.76 9.64
C ARG A 200 -13.41 -17.96 8.45
N TRP A 201 -12.74 -16.87 8.03
CA TRP A 201 -13.14 -16.08 6.86
C TRP A 201 -12.66 -16.70 5.55
N PHE A 202 -11.58 -17.49 5.59
CA PHE A 202 -11.06 -18.23 4.43
C PHE A 202 -11.80 -19.54 4.16
N SER A 203 -12.68 -19.97 5.08
CA SER A 203 -13.49 -21.17 4.88
C SER A 203 -14.64 -20.88 3.92
N PRO A 204 -14.94 -21.78 2.96
CA PRO A 204 -16.11 -21.64 2.12
C PRO A 204 -17.35 -21.56 3.00
N ALA A 205 -18.27 -20.66 2.68
CA ALA A 205 -19.54 -20.58 3.40
C ALA A 205 -20.25 -21.94 3.28
N SER A 206 -20.82 -22.42 4.38
CA SER A 206 -21.80 -23.51 4.31
C SER A 206 -22.90 -23.07 3.34
N PRO A 207 -23.28 -23.90 2.35
CA PRO A 207 -24.31 -23.55 1.40
C PRO A 207 -25.58 -23.19 2.18
N SER A 208 -26.05 -21.96 2.00
CA SER A 208 -27.31 -21.53 2.61
C SER A 208 -28.46 -22.44 2.16
N LEU A 209 -29.55 -22.52 2.94
CA LEU A 209 -30.74 -23.30 2.56
C LEU A 209 -31.31 -22.95 1.16
N ARG A 210 -30.96 -21.77 0.60
CA ARG A 210 -31.31 -21.36 -0.77
C ARG A 210 -30.46 -22.06 -1.85
N SER A 211 -29.25 -22.49 -1.53
CA SER A 211 -28.34 -23.22 -2.42
C SER A 211 -28.74 -24.69 -2.60
N ARG A 212 -29.38 -25.32 -1.59
CA ARG A 212 -29.90 -26.70 -1.71
C ARG A 212 -30.98 -26.88 -2.78
N ARG A 213 -31.70 -25.80 -3.17
CA ARG A 213 -32.67 -25.83 -4.27
C ARG A 213 -32.05 -25.70 -5.67
N ARG A 214 -30.75 -25.39 -5.79
CA ARG A 214 -30.01 -25.31 -7.06
C ARG A 214 -29.05 -26.48 -7.29
N ALA A 215 -29.19 -27.57 -6.54
CA ALA A 215 -28.40 -28.79 -6.76
C ALA A 215 -28.81 -29.58 -8.02
N ALA A 216 -29.64 -29.01 -8.90
CA ALA A 216 -30.12 -29.60 -10.15
C ALA A 216 -29.51 -28.96 -11.41
N ASP A 217 -28.68 -27.92 -11.28
CA ASP A 217 -27.96 -27.33 -12.41
C ASP A 217 -26.54 -27.92 -12.54
N PRO A 218 -25.96 -27.97 -13.76
CA PRO A 218 -24.61 -28.46 -14.00
C PRO A 218 -23.57 -27.66 -13.18
N PRO A 219 -22.34 -28.16 -12.96
CA PRO A 219 -21.33 -27.44 -12.18
C PRO A 219 -20.91 -26.15 -12.90
N GLY A 220 -21.65 -25.08 -12.65
CA GLY A 220 -21.27 -23.72 -12.97
C GLY A 220 -20.01 -23.35 -12.18
N HIS A 221 -19.18 -22.50 -12.78
CA HIS A 221 -17.91 -22.06 -12.23
C HIS A 221 -18.00 -21.73 -10.73
N PRO A 222 -17.01 -22.14 -9.91
CA PRO A 222 -17.01 -21.83 -8.49
C PRO A 222 -17.16 -20.32 -8.32
N GLU A 223 -18.24 -19.90 -7.65
CA GLU A 223 -18.50 -18.49 -7.37
C GLU A 223 -17.30 -17.93 -6.59
N PRO A 224 -16.69 -16.80 -7.03
CA PRO A 224 -15.52 -16.26 -6.37
C PRO A 224 -15.84 -15.94 -4.90
N PRO A 225 -14.91 -16.20 -3.97
CA PRO A 225 -15.14 -15.94 -2.56
C PRO A 225 -15.46 -14.46 -2.34
N GLU A 226 -16.54 -14.21 -1.60
CA GLU A 226 -16.97 -12.87 -1.22
C GLU A 226 -15.83 -12.13 -0.50
N PRO A 227 -15.37 -10.96 -1.00
CA PRO A 227 -14.26 -10.23 -0.42
C PRO A 227 -14.64 -9.60 0.92
N ALA A 228 -13.63 -9.34 1.75
CA ALA A 228 -13.80 -8.52 2.95
C ALA A 228 -13.76 -7.02 2.58
N GLU A 229 -14.52 -6.19 3.27
CA GLU A 229 -14.54 -4.75 3.07
C GLU A 229 -13.67 -4.06 4.14
N LEU A 230 -12.74 -3.22 3.71
CA LEU A 230 -11.88 -2.41 4.59
C LEU A 230 -12.45 -0.99 4.75
N ARG A 231 -12.53 -0.55 6.00
CA ARG A 231 -12.93 0.82 6.37
C ARG A 231 -12.03 1.36 7.47
N TYR A 232 -11.86 2.67 7.56
CA TYR A 232 -11.05 3.27 8.62
C TYR A 232 -11.72 4.49 9.25
N GLY A 233 -11.46 4.71 10.54
CA GLY A 233 -11.91 5.88 11.29
C GLY A 233 -10.72 6.60 11.92
N VAL A 234 -10.82 7.92 12.03
CA VAL A 234 -9.81 8.78 12.66
C VAL A 234 -10.35 9.29 13.98
N ALA A 235 -9.59 9.03 15.04
CA ALA A 235 -9.92 9.32 16.42
C ALA A 235 -8.91 10.33 16.98
N GLY A 236 -9.35 11.13 17.95
CA GLY A 236 -8.52 12.18 18.55
C GLY A 236 -7.34 11.61 19.35
N PRO A 237 -6.37 12.46 19.73
CA PRO A 237 -5.24 12.02 20.53
C PRO A 237 -5.68 11.37 21.86
N GLY A 238 -5.11 10.21 22.17
CA GLY A 238 -5.38 9.45 23.41
C GLY A 238 -6.45 8.36 23.33
N GLU A 239 -7.06 8.12 22.17
CA GLU A 239 -8.17 7.16 22.02
C GLU A 239 -7.74 5.72 21.65
N CYS A 240 -6.45 5.48 21.36
CA CYS A 240 -5.90 4.17 20.97
C CYS A 240 -6.01 3.05 22.02
N GLY A 241 -6.59 3.31 23.21
CA GLY A 241 -6.69 2.35 24.32
C GLY A 241 -8.10 1.93 24.73
N ARG A 242 -9.18 2.50 24.18
CA ARG A 242 -10.56 2.21 24.62
C ARG A 242 -11.18 0.97 23.97
N ALA A 243 -10.36 -0.05 23.67
CA ALA A 243 -10.79 -1.24 22.95
C ALA A 243 -11.78 -2.16 23.70
N GLY A 244 -12.21 -1.86 24.93
CA GLY A 244 -13.12 -2.71 25.71
C GLY A 244 -14.36 -2.04 26.31
N GLY A 245 -14.54 -0.73 26.15
CA GLY A 245 -15.67 0.00 26.71
C GLY A 245 -16.81 0.10 25.70
N ARG A 246 -18.04 -0.13 26.13
CA ARG A 246 -19.27 0.07 25.36
C ARG A 246 -19.37 1.53 24.93
N GLU A 247 -18.76 1.86 23.80
CA GLU A 247 -18.68 3.22 23.27
C GLU A 247 -20.06 3.57 22.71
N ARG A 248 -20.86 4.27 23.53
CA ARG A 248 -21.88 5.17 22.98
C ARG A 248 -21.10 6.16 22.12
N SER A 249 -21.15 5.96 20.82
CA SER A 249 -20.60 6.84 19.80
C SER A 249 -21.02 8.27 20.14
N ARG A 250 -20.12 9.07 20.72
CA ARG A 250 -20.24 10.51 20.66
C ARG A 250 -20.03 10.85 19.20
N ALA A 251 -21.12 10.99 18.46
CA ALA A 251 -21.21 11.59 17.11
C ALA A 251 -19.88 11.51 16.30
N GLY A 252 -19.35 10.30 16.14
CA GLY A 252 -18.10 10.08 15.40
C GLY A 252 -18.45 9.85 13.95
N GLU A 253 -17.74 10.53 13.05
CA GLU A 253 -17.84 10.37 11.60
C GLU A 253 -17.86 8.87 11.23
N ALA A 254 -18.75 8.48 10.31
CA ALA A 254 -18.84 7.10 9.87
C ALA A 254 -17.49 6.65 9.27
N PRO A 255 -17.02 5.41 9.53
CA PRO A 255 -15.76 4.92 8.99
C PRO A 255 -15.72 5.05 7.46
N ARG A 256 -14.64 5.64 6.96
CA ARG A 256 -14.42 5.89 5.53
C ARG A 256 -14.09 4.58 4.82
N TYR A 257 -14.68 4.37 3.65
CA TYR A 257 -14.40 3.19 2.82
C TYR A 257 -12.98 3.27 2.25
N LEU A 258 -12.21 2.19 2.39
CA LEU A 258 -10.86 2.07 1.86
C LEU A 258 -10.81 1.22 0.59
N GLY A 259 -11.48 0.07 0.59
CA GLY A 259 -11.41 -0.88 -0.51
C GLY A 259 -11.91 -2.29 -0.15
N ALA A 260 -11.93 -3.15 -1.15
CA ALA A 260 -12.21 -4.58 -0.98
C ALA A 260 -10.90 -5.37 -0.86
N LEU A 261 -10.89 -6.38 0.01
CA LEU A 261 -9.79 -7.29 0.29
C LEU A 261 -10.19 -8.70 -0.12
N GLU A 262 -9.51 -9.26 -1.12
CA GLU A 262 -9.78 -10.62 -1.58
C GLU A 262 -9.34 -11.66 -0.55
N LEU A 263 -10.20 -12.66 -0.28
CA LEU A 263 -9.88 -13.79 0.59
C LEU A 263 -9.56 -15.01 -0.26
N ARG A 264 -8.28 -15.32 -0.43
CA ARG A 264 -7.83 -16.46 -1.22
C ARG A 264 -7.90 -17.74 -0.40
N ALA A 265 -8.26 -18.83 -1.05
CA ALA A 265 -8.15 -20.16 -0.46
C ALA A 265 -6.68 -20.47 -0.13
N ALA A 266 -6.45 -21.49 0.71
CA ALA A 266 -5.11 -21.99 0.95
C ALA A 266 -4.52 -22.51 -0.36
N GLU A 267 -3.62 -21.74 -0.98
CA GLU A 267 -2.80 -22.23 -2.06
C GLU A 267 -1.71 -23.14 -1.50
N PRO A 268 -1.38 -24.25 -2.20
CA PRO A 268 -0.21 -25.03 -1.82
C PRO A 268 1.02 -24.12 -1.88
N ALA A 269 1.88 -24.20 -0.85
CA ALA A 269 3.11 -23.41 -0.81
C ALA A 269 3.87 -23.58 -2.13
N ARG A 270 4.23 -22.46 -2.78
CA ARG A 270 4.98 -22.49 -4.03
C ARG A 270 6.30 -23.21 -3.80
N ARG A 271 6.57 -24.19 -4.66
CA ARG A 271 7.79 -24.99 -4.62
C ARG A 271 8.40 -25.00 -6.00
N GLN A 272 9.71 -24.83 -6.02
CA GLN A 272 10.49 -25.01 -7.22
C GLN A 272 10.97 -26.46 -7.32
N GLU A 273 10.78 -27.05 -8.50
CA GLU A 273 11.27 -28.37 -8.84
C GLU A 273 12.56 -28.26 -9.65
N VAL A 274 13.61 -28.93 -9.17
CA VAL A 274 14.90 -29.00 -9.84
C VAL A 274 15.32 -30.46 -9.96
N ARG A 275 15.86 -30.84 -11.12
CA ARG A 275 16.43 -32.18 -11.31
C ARG A 275 17.81 -32.20 -10.67
N LEU A 276 18.03 -33.06 -9.68
CA LEU A 276 19.38 -33.32 -9.18
C LEU A 276 20.15 -34.15 -10.21
N ASP A 277 19.45 -35.12 -10.81
CA ASP A 277 19.92 -35.94 -11.93
C ASP A 277 18.70 -36.53 -12.70
N ASP A 278 18.94 -37.54 -13.55
CA ASP A 278 17.91 -38.21 -14.35
C ASP A 278 16.90 -39.02 -13.54
N LYS A 279 17.17 -39.32 -12.27
CA LYS A 279 16.39 -40.23 -11.40
C LYS A 279 15.79 -39.54 -10.17
N VAL A 280 16.30 -38.37 -9.77
CA VAL A 280 15.99 -37.70 -8.52
C VAL A 280 15.57 -36.26 -8.76
N LEU A 281 14.40 -35.90 -8.22
CA LEU A 281 13.85 -34.56 -8.22
C LEU A 281 13.97 -33.94 -6.84
N LEU A 282 14.41 -32.69 -6.77
CA LEU A 282 14.44 -31.85 -5.58
C LEU A 282 13.32 -30.81 -5.65
N ARG A 283 12.51 -30.73 -4.59
CA ARG A 283 11.49 -29.73 -4.36
C ARG A 283 11.89 -28.84 -3.19
N VAL A 284 12.09 -27.55 -3.45
CA VAL A 284 12.45 -26.55 -2.44
C VAL A 284 11.41 -25.43 -2.39
N PRO A 285 11.25 -24.71 -1.27
CA PRO A 285 10.35 -23.56 -1.21
C PRO A 285 10.77 -22.48 -2.21
N ASP A 286 9.79 -21.93 -2.91
CA ASP A 286 9.94 -20.75 -3.77
C ASP A 286 9.52 -19.50 -2.97
N ALA A 287 10.36 -19.14 -2.00
CA ALA A 287 10.14 -18.00 -1.11
C ALA A 287 11.46 -17.52 -0.48
N THR A 288 11.53 -16.23 -0.16
CA THR A 288 12.61 -15.66 0.65
C THR A 288 12.47 -16.10 2.10
N LEU A 289 13.54 -16.65 2.67
CA LEU A 289 13.57 -17.14 4.05
C LEU A 289 14.17 -16.10 5.01
N ARG A 290 13.88 -16.25 6.30
CA ARG A 290 14.44 -15.42 7.37
C ARG A 290 15.54 -16.14 8.16
N PRO A 291 16.49 -15.41 8.76
CA PRO A 291 17.37 -15.97 9.79
C PRO A 291 16.55 -16.65 10.90
N GLY A 292 16.98 -17.83 11.34
CA GLY A 292 16.29 -18.63 12.35
C GLY A 292 15.13 -19.48 11.80
N GLN A 293 14.69 -19.23 10.57
CA GLN A 293 13.63 -20.01 9.94
C GLN A 293 14.11 -21.41 9.57
N ARG A 294 13.18 -22.38 9.65
CA ARG A 294 13.36 -23.74 9.14
C ARG A 294 12.49 -23.95 7.92
N PHE A 295 12.99 -24.75 6.99
CA PHE A 295 12.24 -25.15 5.81
C PHE A 295 12.52 -26.60 5.44
N THR A 296 11.58 -27.22 4.72
CA THR A 296 11.71 -28.61 4.29
C THR A 296 11.93 -28.69 2.79
N ALA A 297 13.10 -29.22 2.41
CA ALA A 297 13.39 -29.67 1.06
C ALA A 297 12.93 -31.12 0.90
N THR A 298 12.28 -31.44 -0.21
CA THR A 298 11.68 -32.75 -0.44
C THR A 298 12.28 -33.39 -1.67
N LEU A 299 12.71 -34.64 -1.57
CA LEU A 299 13.22 -35.38 -2.72
C LEU A 299 12.20 -36.44 -3.15
N ALA A 300 12.03 -36.57 -4.47
CA ALA A 300 11.19 -37.58 -5.09
C ALA A 300 12.01 -38.43 -6.07
N LEU A 301 11.72 -39.72 -6.12
CA LEU A 301 12.33 -40.65 -7.07
C LEU A 301 11.47 -40.73 -8.32
N ARG A 302 12.12 -40.77 -9.49
CA ARG A 302 11.45 -41.00 -10.77
C ARG A 302 11.27 -42.50 -11.01
N HIS A 303 10.40 -42.85 -11.96
CA HIS A 303 10.04 -44.24 -12.29
C HIS A 303 11.23 -45.10 -12.74
N ASN A 304 12.32 -44.48 -13.22
CA ASN A 304 13.54 -45.14 -13.71
C ASN A 304 14.59 -45.40 -12.60
N PHE A 305 14.22 -45.22 -11.34
CA PHE A 305 15.10 -45.48 -10.20
C PHE A 305 15.06 -46.97 -9.80
N THR A 306 16.21 -47.64 -9.84
CA THR A 306 16.34 -49.10 -9.63
C THR A 306 17.33 -49.47 -8.52
N ALA A 307 18.06 -48.52 -7.95
CA ALA A 307 19.07 -48.79 -6.94
C ALA A 307 18.45 -49.10 -5.57
N ASP A 308 19.09 -49.96 -4.78
CA ASP A 308 18.68 -50.27 -3.40
C ASP A 308 19.25 -49.28 -2.37
N GLN A 309 20.19 -48.43 -2.79
CA GLN A 309 20.83 -47.42 -1.95
C GLN A 309 21.11 -46.14 -2.76
N LEU A 310 21.00 -45.00 -2.08
CA LEU A 310 21.31 -43.67 -2.59
C LEU A 310 22.02 -42.88 -1.50
N THR A 311 23.14 -42.25 -1.82
CA THR A 311 23.85 -41.35 -0.91
C THR A 311 23.74 -39.92 -1.43
N LEU A 312 23.26 -39.00 -0.59
CA LEU A 312 23.13 -37.59 -0.91
C LEU A 312 24.14 -36.78 -0.11
N ARG A 313 25.06 -36.11 -0.82
CA ARG A 313 26.02 -35.18 -0.22
C ARG A 313 25.55 -33.74 -0.41
N ILE A 314 25.43 -33.03 0.70
CA ILE A 314 24.93 -31.67 0.76
C ILE A 314 26.01 -30.80 1.37
N LYS A 315 26.39 -29.73 0.67
CA LYS A 315 27.29 -28.71 1.18
C LYS A 315 26.54 -27.39 1.29
N ALA A 316 26.37 -26.93 2.52
CA ALA A 316 25.63 -25.72 2.83
C ALA A 316 26.59 -24.60 3.27
N LYS A 317 26.50 -23.46 2.60
CA LYS A 317 27.35 -22.29 2.87
C LYS A 317 26.54 -21.17 3.52
N LYS A 318 27.25 -20.14 4.01
CA LYS A 318 26.66 -18.88 4.50
C LYS A 318 25.57 -19.08 5.58
N GLY A 319 25.81 -19.95 6.56
CA GLY A 319 24.88 -20.16 7.68
C GLY A 319 23.64 -21.00 7.35
N LEU A 320 23.66 -21.79 6.26
CA LEU A 320 22.68 -22.86 6.05
C LEU A 320 23.18 -24.16 6.69
N GLN A 321 22.27 -24.95 7.24
CA GLN A 321 22.58 -26.26 7.82
C GLN A 321 21.43 -27.25 7.66
N VAL A 322 21.77 -28.53 7.48
CA VAL A 322 20.80 -29.63 7.50
C VAL A 322 20.60 -30.09 8.94
N VAL A 323 19.36 -30.03 9.41
CA VAL A 323 18.98 -30.36 10.79
C VAL A 323 18.52 -31.79 10.89
N ALA A 324 17.67 -32.26 9.98
CA ALA A 324 17.13 -33.61 10.02
C ALA A 324 16.90 -34.18 8.62
N ALA A 325 16.88 -35.51 8.54
CA ALA A 325 16.50 -36.26 7.36
C ALA A 325 15.46 -37.31 7.77
N ARG A 326 14.28 -37.27 7.14
CA ARG A 326 13.13 -38.12 7.46
C ARG A 326 12.68 -38.86 6.21
N PRO A 327 12.63 -40.19 6.21
CA PRO A 327 12.04 -40.93 5.10
C PRO A 327 10.58 -40.52 4.92
N GLY A 328 10.15 -40.26 3.69
CA GLY A 328 8.74 -39.98 3.38
C GLY A 328 7.86 -41.22 3.58
N THR A 329 8.45 -42.41 3.40
CA THR A 329 7.81 -43.71 3.70
C THR A 329 8.75 -44.58 4.53
N PRO A 330 8.71 -44.44 5.87
CA PRO A 330 9.64 -45.11 6.79
C PRO A 330 9.62 -46.64 6.74
N THR A 331 8.52 -47.24 6.26
CA THR A 331 8.39 -48.70 6.08
C THR A 331 9.18 -49.22 4.88
N ALA A 332 9.40 -48.37 3.86
CA ALA A 332 10.08 -48.75 2.62
C ALA A 332 11.54 -48.26 2.58
N TRP A 333 11.87 -47.22 3.34
CA TRP A 333 13.17 -46.54 3.28
C TRP A 333 13.70 -46.22 4.67
N THR A 334 14.99 -46.48 4.88
CA THR A 334 15.75 -45.97 6.02
C THR A 334 16.67 -44.84 5.56
N ALA A 335 16.83 -43.81 6.40
CA ALA A 335 17.72 -42.69 6.13
C ALA A 335 18.64 -42.47 7.32
N HIS A 336 19.95 -42.46 7.06
CA HIS A 336 20.98 -42.15 8.05
C HIS A 336 21.62 -40.81 7.70
N LEU A 337 21.65 -39.88 8.65
CA LEU A 337 22.16 -38.52 8.47
C LEU A 337 23.44 -38.35 9.28
N GLU A 338 24.53 -38.12 8.58
CA GLU A 338 25.81 -37.69 9.14
C GLU A 338 26.00 -36.20 8.86
N ARG A 339 26.35 -35.42 9.88
CA ARG A 339 26.57 -33.97 9.77
C ARG A 339 27.98 -33.65 10.21
N SER A 340 28.65 -32.79 9.46
CA SER A 340 29.92 -32.20 9.89
C SER A 340 29.88 -30.70 9.69
N ARG A 341 30.45 -29.96 10.64
CA ARG A 341 30.47 -28.49 10.61
C ARG A 341 31.91 -28.04 10.43
N GLY A 342 32.20 -27.49 9.26
CA GLY A 342 33.47 -26.84 8.98
C GLY A 342 33.43 -25.34 9.27
N PRO A 343 34.58 -24.65 9.25
CA PRO A 343 34.67 -23.21 9.54
C PRO A 343 33.99 -22.32 8.49
N LYS A 344 33.88 -22.78 7.23
CA LYS A 344 33.31 -22.00 6.11
C LYS A 344 31.98 -22.55 5.58
N HIS A 345 31.64 -23.79 5.91
CA HIS A 345 30.47 -24.48 5.39
C HIS A 345 30.12 -25.66 6.30
N SER A 346 28.84 -26.00 6.36
CA SER A 346 28.38 -27.27 6.92
C SER A 346 28.23 -28.29 5.79
N THR A 347 28.48 -29.56 6.09
CA THR A 347 28.19 -30.65 5.16
C THR A 347 27.31 -31.68 5.84
N ALA A 348 26.43 -32.28 5.06
CA ALA A 348 25.59 -33.38 5.47
C ALA A 348 25.66 -34.49 4.44
N VAL A 349 25.79 -35.72 4.90
CA VAL A 349 25.73 -36.93 4.07
C VAL A 349 24.52 -37.73 4.54
N VAL A 350 23.60 -37.96 3.62
CA VAL A 350 22.39 -38.74 3.89
C VAL A 350 22.45 -40.03 3.10
N THR A 351 22.56 -41.15 3.81
CA THR A 351 22.57 -42.48 3.20
C THR A 351 21.18 -43.07 3.34
N CYS A 352 20.50 -43.26 2.21
CA CYS A 352 19.17 -43.84 2.12
C CYS A 352 19.27 -45.29 1.62
N ARG A 353 18.62 -46.23 2.30
CA ARG A 353 18.59 -47.65 1.93
C ARG A 353 17.16 -48.16 1.86
N ARG A 354 16.86 -48.92 0.81
CA ARG A 354 15.56 -49.55 0.61
C ARG A 354 15.41 -50.77 1.52
N SER A 355 14.25 -50.90 2.15
CA SER A 355 13.89 -52.07 2.96
C SER A 355 13.50 -53.24 2.05
N GLY A 356 14.05 -54.44 2.32
CA GLY A 356 13.91 -55.62 1.46
C GLY A 356 12.48 -56.15 1.33
N ASP A 357 11.62 -55.93 2.32
CA ASP A 357 10.24 -56.43 2.37
C ASP A 357 9.27 -55.65 1.48
N ALA A 358 9.65 -54.45 1.01
CA ALA A 358 8.81 -53.56 0.21
C ALA A 358 8.95 -53.75 -1.31
N ARG A 359 9.57 -54.86 -1.77
CA ARG A 359 9.75 -55.15 -3.21
C ARG A 359 8.44 -55.35 -3.96
N GLY A 360 7.36 -55.77 -3.28
CA GLY A 360 6.08 -56.11 -3.89
C GLY A 360 4.98 -55.03 -3.88
N SER A 361 5.11 -53.96 -3.10
CA SER A 361 4.02 -52.96 -2.93
C SER A 361 4.39 -51.53 -3.35
N TRP A 362 5.66 -51.23 -3.60
CA TRP A 362 6.09 -49.89 -4.04
C TRP A 362 6.00 -49.75 -5.56
N ARG A 363 4.80 -49.49 -6.08
CA ARG A 363 4.71 -48.73 -7.33
C ARG A 363 5.14 -47.31 -6.97
N VAL A 364 6.08 -46.74 -7.72
CA VAL A 364 6.41 -45.30 -7.66
C VAL A 364 5.13 -44.58 -8.07
N ALA A 365 4.21 -44.42 -7.12
CA ALA A 365 2.99 -43.66 -7.31
C ALA A 365 3.44 -42.22 -7.52
N ASP A 366 2.97 -41.63 -8.62
CA ASP A 366 3.37 -40.33 -9.11
C ASP A 366 3.66 -39.35 -7.97
N SER A 367 4.93 -38.94 -7.84
CA SER A 367 5.35 -37.80 -7.02
C SER A 367 5.37 -37.95 -5.49
N ALA A 368 5.25 -39.15 -4.91
CA ALA A 368 5.42 -39.31 -3.47
C ALA A 368 6.86 -39.01 -3.03
N ALA A 369 7.02 -38.09 -2.08
CA ALA A 369 8.31 -37.77 -1.48
C ALA A 369 8.94 -39.02 -0.86
N PHE A 370 10.18 -39.35 -1.22
CA PHE A 370 10.89 -40.47 -0.58
C PHE A 370 11.73 -39.99 0.62
N LEU A 371 12.16 -38.72 0.62
CA LEU A 371 12.99 -38.13 1.67
C LEU A 371 12.58 -36.67 1.90
N HIS A 372 12.42 -36.30 3.17
CA HIS A 372 12.27 -34.92 3.63
C HIS A 372 13.52 -34.51 4.38
N LEU A 373 14.12 -33.40 3.97
CA LEU A 373 15.25 -32.78 4.64
C LEU A 373 14.77 -31.51 5.30
N ASP A 374 14.98 -31.39 6.60
CA ASP A 374 14.71 -30.17 7.34
C ASP A 374 16.00 -29.37 7.44
N LEU A 375 16.01 -28.17 6.88
CA LEU A 375 17.13 -27.26 6.86
C LEU A 375 16.81 -26.04 7.74
N ALA A 376 17.85 -25.45 8.33
CA ALA A 376 17.74 -24.23 9.11
C ALA A 376 18.65 -23.15 8.56
N VAL A 377 18.14 -21.92 8.63
CA VAL A 377 18.90 -20.70 8.42
C VAL A 377 19.43 -20.23 9.78
N GLU A 378 20.74 -20.11 9.95
CA GLU A 378 21.34 -19.65 11.20
C GLU A 378 21.08 -18.15 11.44
N ASN A 379 20.95 -17.78 12.72
CA ASN A 379 20.87 -16.38 13.17
C ASN A 379 22.26 -15.75 13.02
N GLY A 380 22.45 -14.86 12.05
CA GLY A 380 23.73 -14.19 11.80
C GLY A 380 24.05 -14.01 10.32
N THR A 381 24.73 -12.91 10.00
CA THR A 381 25.07 -12.48 8.65
C THR A 381 26.01 -13.48 7.97
N GLY A 382 25.42 -14.37 7.17
CA GLY A 382 26.13 -15.09 6.12
C GLY A 382 26.53 -14.16 4.98
N GLY A 383 27.27 -13.07 5.29
CA GLY A 383 27.61 -11.97 4.39
C GLY A 383 26.40 -11.08 4.02
N LEU A 384 26.68 -9.89 3.45
CA LEU A 384 25.66 -9.00 2.85
C LEU A 384 24.88 -9.63 1.68
N ALA A 385 25.28 -10.82 1.23
CA ALA A 385 24.71 -11.46 0.06
C ALA A 385 23.40 -12.19 0.41
N PRO A 386 22.24 -11.81 -0.16
CA PRO A 386 20.96 -12.44 0.11
C PRO A 386 20.93 -13.90 -0.36
N ALA A 387 21.66 -14.24 -1.43
CA ALA A 387 21.75 -15.58 -1.97
C ALA A 387 22.72 -16.48 -1.16
N ARG A 388 22.19 -17.57 -0.61
CA ARG A 388 22.91 -18.60 0.14
C ARG A 388 22.94 -19.92 -0.63
N PRO A 389 24.12 -20.38 -1.10
CA PRO A 389 24.20 -21.56 -1.96
C PRO A 389 24.19 -22.88 -1.16
N LEU A 390 23.42 -23.84 -1.66
CA LEU A 390 23.42 -25.26 -1.30
C LEU A 390 23.91 -26.07 -2.49
N THR A 391 25.00 -26.82 -2.30
CA THR A 391 25.46 -27.77 -3.32
C THR A 391 24.93 -29.16 -2.99
N TRP A 392 24.33 -29.80 -3.99
CA TRP A 392 23.74 -31.13 -3.92
C TRP A 392 24.50 -32.06 -4.86
N GLN A 393 24.75 -33.28 -4.39
CA GLN A 393 25.44 -34.31 -5.16
C GLN A 393 24.82 -35.66 -4.80
N VAL A 394 24.38 -36.40 -5.81
CA VAL A 394 23.73 -37.70 -5.66
C VAL A 394 24.71 -38.78 -6.08
N GLU A 395 24.77 -39.87 -5.31
CA GLU A 395 25.69 -40.98 -5.53
C GLU A 395 24.98 -42.32 -5.43
N TYR A 396 25.31 -43.20 -6.36
CA TYR A 396 24.79 -44.57 -6.42
C TYR A 396 25.91 -45.60 -6.24
N PRO A 397 25.60 -46.79 -5.66
CA PRO A 397 26.54 -47.90 -5.64
C PRO A 397 26.97 -48.30 -7.06
N GLY A 398 28.28 -48.39 -7.31
CA GLY A 398 28.83 -48.78 -8.62
C GLY A 398 28.76 -47.71 -9.70
N GLN A 399 28.46 -46.45 -9.35
CA GLN A 399 28.47 -45.32 -10.27
C GLN A 399 29.90 -45.00 -10.74
N ASP A 400 30.03 -44.58 -11.99
CA ASP A 400 31.28 -44.09 -12.56
C ASP A 400 31.80 -42.88 -11.75
N PRO A 401 33.08 -42.87 -11.32
CA PRO A 401 33.68 -41.72 -10.65
C PRO A 401 33.57 -40.39 -11.42
N GLU A 402 33.44 -40.41 -12.75
CA GLU A 402 33.20 -39.17 -13.53
C GLU A 402 31.78 -38.62 -13.31
N ALA A 403 30.75 -39.49 -13.24
CA ALA A 403 29.38 -39.07 -12.96
C ALA A 403 29.20 -38.58 -11.50
N GLN A 404 30.14 -38.91 -10.61
CA GLN A 404 30.18 -38.37 -9.26
C GLN A 404 30.55 -36.87 -9.24
N LYS A 405 31.03 -36.27 -10.35
CA LYS A 405 31.35 -34.84 -10.40
C LYS A 405 30.13 -33.93 -10.60
N ASP A 406 28.99 -34.49 -11.00
CA ASP A 406 27.76 -33.74 -11.25
C ASP A 406 27.24 -33.15 -9.94
N LYS A 407 27.18 -31.82 -9.90
CA LYS A 407 26.77 -31.04 -8.72
C LYS A 407 25.76 -30.00 -9.13
N LEU A 408 24.63 -30.00 -8.45
CA LEU A 408 23.66 -28.92 -8.56
C LEU A 408 23.93 -27.89 -7.46
N VAL A 409 24.04 -26.62 -7.82
CA VAL A 409 24.03 -25.52 -6.86
C VAL A 409 22.65 -24.87 -6.88
N TRP A 410 22.01 -24.85 -5.72
CA TRP A 410 20.75 -24.15 -5.50
C TRP A 410 20.98 -22.92 -4.64
N GLU A 411 20.42 -21.77 -5.01
CA GLU A 411 20.55 -20.54 -4.25
C GLU A 411 19.26 -20.21 -3.49
N ILE A 412 19.38 -20.11 -2.17
CA ILE A 412 18.28 -19.73 -1.29
C ILE A 412 18.38 -18.25 -1.01
N GLN A 413 17.29 -17.53 -1.26
CA GLN A 413 17.18 -16.14 -0.88
C GLN A 413 16.90 -16.04 0.62
N VAL A 414 17.78 -15.33 1.34
CA VAL A 414 17.60 -15.01 2.75
C VAL A 414 17.66 -13.52 2.92
N SER A 415 16.62 -12.95 3.52
CA SER A 415 16.58 -11.54 3.89
C SER A 415 16.41 -11.38 5.38
N GLU A 416 17.15 -10.45 5.97
CA GLU A 416 16.96 -10.04 7.37
C GLU A 416 15.75 -9.13 7.53
N ARG A 417 15.40 -8.37 6.47
CA ARG A 417 14.22 -7.50 6.42
C ARG A 417 13.18 -8.09 5.48
N ASP A 418 11.96 -8.25 5.97
CA ASP A 418 10.82 -8.71 5.18
C ASP A 418 10.06 -7.48 4.67
N VAL A 419 10.68 -6.73 3.74
CA VAL A 419 10.08 -5.52 3.16
C VAL A 419 8.93 -5.92 2.25
N ARG A 420 7.73 -5.44 2.57
CA ARG A 420 6.49 -5.72 1.86
C ARG A 420 6.16 -4.68 0.81
N ALA A 421 6.45 -3.42 1.09
CA ALA A 421 6.17 -2.32 0.17
C ALA A 421 7.13 -1.15 0.38
N LEU A 422 7.38 -0.41 -0.70
CA LEU A 422 7.94 0.93 -0.68
C LEU A 422 6.78 1.91 -0.89
N VAL A 423 6.58 2.83 0.04
CA VAL A 423 5.46 3.77 0.01
C VAL A 423 5.98 5.21 -0.07
N PRO A 424 5.65 5.97 -1.13
CA PRO A 424 5.99 7.39 -1.19
C PRO A 424 5.04 8.19 -0.30
N LEU A 425 5.60 8.87 0.68
CA LEU A 425 4.88 9.83 1.50
C LEU A 425 4.93 11.19 0.80
N VAL A 426 3.75 11.69 0.46
CA VAL A 426 3.58 12.98 -0.23
C VAL A 426 2.61 13.86 0.53
N GLN A 427 2.89 15.16 0.58
CA GLN A 427 2.01 16.15 1.20
C GLN A 427 0.78 16.43 0.33
N GLU A 428 0.97 16.45 -0.99
CA GLU A 428 -0.02 16.75 -2.01
C GLU A 428 -0.12 15.58 -2.98
N SER A 429 -1.33 15.13 -3.29
CA SER A 429 -1.59 14.07 -4.29
C SER A 429 -1.87 14.63 -5.69
N GLU A 430 -2.08 15.93 -5.79
CA GLU A 430 -2.42 16.63 -7.03
C GLU A 430 -1.44 17.77 -7.24
N ILE A 431 -0.83 17.81 -8.42
CA ILE A 431 0.13 18.84 -8.80
C ILE A 431 -0.44 19.53 -10.03
N LEU A 432 -0.67 20.84 -9.91
CA LEU A 432 -1.05 21.67 -11.06
C LEU A 432 0.19 22.34 -11.62
N ASN A 433 0.46 22.11 -12.90
CA ASN A 433 1.57 22.75 -13.59
C ASN A 433 1.24 24.21 -13.92
N THR A 434 1.81 25.14 -13.14
CA THR A 434 1.71 26.59 -13.35
C THR A 434 2.94 27.18 -14.03
N ALA A 435 3.98 26.38 -14.27
CA ALA A 435 5.24 26.82 -14.88
C ALA A 435 5.07 27.47 -16.26
N PRO A 436 4.13 27.05 -17.14
CA PRO A 436 3.89 27.75 -18.40
C PRO A 436 3.43 29.21 -18.24
N LEU A 437 2.82 29.56 -17.10
CA LEU A 437 2.32 30.90 -16.81
C LEU A 437 3.31 31.74 -16.01
N THR A 438 4.04 31.12 -15.08
CA THR A 438 4.92 31.80 -14.12
C THR A 438 6.40 31.71 -14.48
N GLY A 439 6.79 30.75 -15.30
CA GLY A 439 8.18 30.36 -15.52
C GLY A 439 8.82 29.62 -14.33
N VAL A 440 8.06 29.31 -13.28
CA VAL A 440 8.56 28.65 -12.06
C VAL A 440 8.12 27.18 -12.05
N PRO A 441 9.05 26.21 -12.06
CA PRO A 441 8.70 24.79 -12.00
C PRO A 441 8.08 24.45 -10.65
N ARG A 442 7.10 23.53 -10.64
CA ARG A 442 6.45 23.11 -9.40
C ARG A 442 6.95 21.74 -8.97
N ALA A 443 7.48 21.66 -7.75
CA ALA A 443 8.00 20.44 -7.15
C ALA A 443 7.31 20.14 -5.80
N VAL A 444 7.04 18.88 -5.55
CA VAL A 444 6.48 18.34 -4.30
C VAL A 444 7.50 17.39 -3.68
N PRO A 445 7.92 17.61 -2.42
CA PRO A 445 8.85 16.72 -1.74
C PRO A 445 8.21 15.36 -1.47
N VAL A 446 9.03 14.32 -1.57
CA VAL A 446 8.66 12.92 -1.33
C VAL A 446 9.59 12.34 -0.28
N LYS A 447 9.02 11.59 0.67
CA LYS A 447 9.81 10.70 1.53
C LYS A 447 9.45 9.26 1.24
N LEU A 448 10.43 8.45 0.90
CA LEU A 448 10.20 7.03 0.64
C LEU A 448 10.38 6.23 1.92
N VAL A 449 9.38 5.41 2.27
CA VAL A 449 9.47 4.51 3.43
C VAL A 449 9.34 3.05 3.00
N ALA A 450 10.09 2.18 3.65
CA ALA A 450 9.95 0.74 3.56
C ALA A 450 9.03 0.25 4.70
N VAL A 451 8.02 -0.54 4.35
CA VAL A 451 7.14 -1.20 5.32
C VAL A 451 7.49 -2.67 5.40
N GLU A 452 7.72 -3.17 6.62
CA GLU A 452 8.07 -4.55 6.89
C GLU A 452 6.83 -5.39 7.26
N ALA A 453 6.95 -6.71 7.12
CA ALA A 453 5.86 -7.64 7.42
C ALA A 453 5.34 -7.54 8.86
N GLY A 454 6.16 -7.10 9.84
CA GLY A 454 5.71 -6.88 11.22
C GLY A 454 5.15 -5.48 11.50
N GLY A 455 4.81 -4.71 10.45
CA GLY A 455 4.32 -3.33 10.57
C GLY A 455 5.40 -2.29 10.88
N GLY A 456 6.68 -2.70 10.94
CA GLY A 456 7.80 -1.77 11.07
C GLY A 456 7.90 -0.85 9.86
N VAL A 457 8.23 0.43 10.10
CA VAL A 457 8.42 1.44 9.05
C VAL A 457 9.79 2.08 9.21
N ALA A 458 10.53 2.18 8.13
CA ALA A 458 11.82 2.86 8.09
C ALA A 458 11.92 3.77 6.86
N GLU A 459 12.43 4.99 7.05
CA GLU A 459 12.77 5.89 5.95
C GLU A 459 13.94 5.31 5.14
N LEU A 460 13.81 5.34 3.81
CA LEU A 460 14.82 4.85 2.89
C LEU A 460 15.67 6.03 2.43
N THR A 461 16.88 6.16 2.97
CA THR A 461 17.81 7.26 2.66
C THR A 461 18.53 7.07 1.33
N GLU A 462 18.73 5.83 0.89
CA GLU A 462 19.42 5.48 -0.35
C GLU A 462 18.51 4.58 -1.20
N PRO A 463 17.55 5.18 -1.92
CA PRO A 463 16.65 4.43 -2.79
C PRO A 463 17.40 3.89 -4.02
N PRO A 464 17.01 2.72 -4.56
CA PRO A 464 17.68 2.11 -5.70
C PRO A 464 17.46 2.86 -7.03
N GLY A 465 16.48 3.78 -7.08
CA GLY A 465 16.15 4.62 -8.23
C GLY A 465 14.65 4.83 -8.38
N CYS A 466 14.26 5.91 -9.07
CA CYS A 466 12.86 6.21 -9.40
C CYS A 466 12.72 6.57 -10.87
N GLU A 467 11.57 6.20 -11.44
CA GLU A 467 11.19 6.58 -12.79
C GLU A 467 9.71 6.98 -12.84
N SER A 468 9.40 7.89 -13.75
CA SER A 468 8.02 8.23 -14.08
C SER A 468 7.54 7.39 -15.25
N ALA A 469 6.32 6.89 -15.16
CA ALA A 469 5.65 6.19 -16.26
C ALA A 469 5.43 7.11 -17.47
N ASP A 470 5.26 8.41 -17.24
CA ASP A 470 5.14 9.43 -18.29
C ASP A 470 5.86 10.72 -17.89
N LYS A 471 7.06 10.91 -18.46
CA LYS A 471 7.92 12.08 -18.21
C LYS A 471 7.36 13.39 -18.78
N GLN A 472 6.36 13.32 -19.67
CA GLN A 472 5.68 14.50 -20.20
C GLN A 472 4.61 15.03 -19.23
N VAL A 473 4.12 14.18 -18.32
CA VAL A 473 3.09 14.54 -17.33
C VAL A 473 3.70 14.81 -15.97
N LEU A 474 4.65 13.98 -15.53
CA LEU A 474 5.21 14.01 -14.19
C LEU A 474 6.67 13.59 -14.25
N GLN A 475 7.56 14.34 -13.61
CA GLN A 475 8.97 14.02 -13.51
C GLN A 475 9.34 13.72 -12.05
N VAL A 476 10.41 12.95 -11.86
CA VAL A 476 10.89 12.52 -10.55
C VAL A 476 12.39 12.80 -10.45
N SER A 477 12.87 13.13 -9.26
CA SER A 477 14.30 13.28 -9.02
C SER A 477 15.00 11.91 -9.00
N ASP A 478 16.28 11.89 -9.37
CA ASP A 478 17.10 10.66 -9.32
C ASP A 478 17.22 10.10 -7.89
N ALA A 479 17.12 10.98 -6.89
CA ALA A 479 17.16 10.62 -5.47
C ALA A 479 15.79 10.20 -4.89
N CYS A 480 14.73 10.13 -5.70
CA CYS A 480 13.36 9.77 -5.27
C CYS A 480 12.76 10.68 -4.16
N ASP A 481 13.30 11.88 -4.00
CA ASP A 481 12.95 12.82 -2.93
C ASP A 481 12.05 13.98 -3.40
N ALA A 482 11.77 14.07 -4.71
CA ALA A 482 10.89 15.08 -5.28
C ALA A 482 10.18 14.58 -6.54
N VAL A 483 8.95 15.08 -6.72
CA VAL A 483 8.14 14.92 -7.93
C VAL A 483 7.82 16.30 -8.46
N PHE A 484 7.92 16.53 -9.77
CA PHE A 484 7.74 17.86 -10.35
C PHE A 484 7.08 17.83 -11.73
N VAL A 485 6.54 18.97 -12.17
CA VAL A 485 5.82 19.16 -13.44
C VAL A 485 6.31 20.37 -14.21
#